data_AF-A0A971XFE2-F1
#
_entry.id   AF-A0A971XFE2-F1
#
_cell.length_a   1.000
_cell.length_b   1.000
_cell.length_c   1.000
_cell.angle_alpha   90.00
_cell.angle_beta   90.00
_cell.angle_gamma   90.00
#
_symmetry.space_group_name_H-M   'P 1'
#
loop_
_entity.id
_entity.type
_entity.pdbx_description
1 polymer ?
#
loop_
_entity_poly.entity_id
_entity_poly.type
_entity_poly.pdbx_seq_one_letter_code
_entity_poly.pdbx_strand_id
1 'polypeptide(L)'
;MSKIELEVSGLMPSSPSINAYAIILIEKYGNRTLPMLIGVAEAQSIAIALEKISYPRPLTHDLFIQLIKEIDIRIVEVLIYKYDEGIFYAYLVIEYNGQLKRIDARPSDCIAIALRANVPIFVYEHILDEVGNIFENKYEIQKNEYDSDIEENTYDVIQDFSLEKFKDLDPQFIKKRLEILSIEDLKILLDKCVEGELYELASLIRDEIKRREQK
;
A
#
# COMPACT_ATOMS: atom_id res chain seq x y z
N MET A 1 6.14 -21.22 3.49
CA MET A 1 5.41 -20.04 4.00
C MET A 1 4.74 -19.38 2.81
N SER A 2 3.44 -19.09 2.93
CA SER A 2 2.68 -18.42 1.88
C SER A 2 3.15 -16.97 1.75
N LYS A 3 3.23 -16.46 0.52
CA LYS A 3 3.51 -15.05 0.24
C LYS A 3 2.21 -14.36 -0.13
N ILE A 4 2.00 -13.18 0.43
CA ILE A 4 0.85 -12.32 0.17
C ILE A 4 1.33 -11.07 -0.56
N GLU A 5 0.68 -10.73 -1.68
CA GLU A 5 1.00 -9.54 -2.46
C GLU A 5 0.44 -8.30 -1.76
N LEU A 6 1.26 -7.25 -1.70
CA LEU A 6 0.94 -5.97 -1.09
C LEU A 6 0.95 -4.86 -2.13
N GLU A 7 0.07 -3.88 -1.94
CA GLU A 7 0.08 -2.62 -2.66
C GLU A 7 0.36 -1.45 -1.70
N VAL A 8 1.04 -0.42 -2.20
CA VAL A 8 1.28 0.79 -1.42
C VAL A 8 0.04 1.70 -1.54
N SER A 9 -0.68 1.86 -0.44
CA SER A 9 -1.85 2.75 -0.38
C SER A 9 -1.39 4.21 -0.42
N GLY A 10 -0.54 4.58 0.54
CA GLY A 10 -0.14 5.96 0.75
C GLY A 10 0.91 6.15 1.85
N LEU A 11 1.24 7.42 2.10
CA LEU A 11 2.16 7.90 3.12
C LEU A 11 1.43 8.91 4.01
N MET A 12 1.56 8.76 5.33
CA MET A 12 0.96 9.67 6.31
C MET A 12 2.06 10.22 7.23
N PRO A 13 2.05 11.53 7.55
CA PRO A 13 2.96 12.03 8.58
C PRO A 13 2.65 11.33 9.91
N SER A 14 3.69 10.92 10.64
CA SER A 14 3.51 10.48 12.03
C SER A 14 3.18 11.67 12.92
N SER A 15 2.84 11.40 14.20
CA SER A 15 2.58 12.45 15.20
C SER A 15 3.60 13.58 15.13
N PRO A 16 3.22 14.87 15.31
CA PRO A 16 4.11 16.02 15.13
C PRO A 16 5.42 15.98 15.94
N SER A 17 5.46 15.20 17.01
CA SER A 17 6.65 14.98 17.85
C SER A 17 7.67 14.00 17.25
N ILE A 18 7.24 13.14 16.33
CA ILE A 18 8.05 12.12 15.68
C ILE A 18 8.30 12.58 14.25
N ASN A 19 9.55 12.87 13.91
CA ASN A 19 9.95 13.25 12.55
C ASN A 19 10.04 12.03 11.63
N ALA A 20 8.90 11.37 11.41
CA ALA A 20 8.76 10.15 10.62
C ALA A 20 7.45 10.16 9.81
N TYR A 21 7.31 9.16 8.94
CA TYR A 21 6.10 8.90 8.18
C TYR A 21 5.68 7.44 8.41
N ALA A 22 4.39 7.18 8.36
CA ALA A 22 3.84 5.84 8.21
C ALA A 22 3.60 5.55 6.72
N ILE A 23 4.19 4.48 6.20
CA ILE A 23 3.77 3.89 4.92
C ILE A 23 2.72 2.83 5.18
N ILE A 24 1.62 2.89 4.44
CA ILE A 24 0.52 1.93 4.57
C ILE A 24 0.55 0.99 3.37
N LEU A 25 0.81 -0.29 3.62
CA LEU A 25 0.69 -1.36 2.65
C LEU A 25 -0.64 -2.07 2.85
N ILE A 26 -1.31 -2.45 1.77
CA ILE A 26 -2.59 -3.19 1.81
C ILE A 26 -2.43 -4.54 1.14
N GLU A 27 -3.04 -5.58 1.72
CA GLU A 27 -3.14 -6.89 1.10
C GLU A 27 -3.97 -6.80 -0.18
N LYS A 28 -3.38 -7.15 -1.32
CA LYS A 28 -4.00 -6.95 -2.64
C LYS A 28 -5.37 -7.60 -2.76
N TYR A 29 -5.51 -8.82 -2.28
CA TYR A 29 -6.76 -9.59 -2.40
C TYR A 29 -7.42 -9.89 -1.05
N GLY A 30 -7.18 -9.03 -0.05
CA GLY A 30 -7.66 -9.22 1.32
C GLY A 30 -8.03 -7.89 1.97
N ASN A 31 -8.18 -7.92 3.29
CA ASN A 31 -8.61 -6.78 4.10
C ASN A 31 -7.60 -6.44 5.20
N ARG A 32 -6.37 -6.93 5.09
CA ARG A 32 -5.30 -6.61 6.03
C ARG A 32 -4.44 -5.45 5.53
N THR A 33 -3.95 -4.65 6.45
CA THR A 33 -2.97 -3.60 6.21
C THR A 33 -1.72 -3.85 7.03
N LEU A 34 -0.59 -3.38 6.52
CA LEU A 34 0.70 -3.45 7.20
C LEU A 34 1.29 -2.04 7.27
N PRO A 35 1.10 -1.32 8.39
CA PRO A 35 1.73 -0.03 8.62
C PRO A 35 3.21 -0.21 8.96
N MET A 36 4.07 0.62 8.40
CA MET A 36 5.50 0.68 8.78
C MET A 36 5.97 2.12 8.94
N LEU A 37 6.74 2.40 9.99
CA LEU A 37 7.37 3.70 10.19
C LEU A 37 8.66 3.81 9.36
N ILE A 38 8.82 4.94 8.68
CA ILE A 38 9.98 5.27 7.85
C ILE A 38 10.43 6.70 8.10
N GLY A 39 11.72 6.98 7.84
CA GLY A 39 12.25 8.33 7.94
C GLY A 39 11.76 9.24 6.81
N VAL A 40 11.98 10.55 6.98
CA VAL A 40 11.57 11.58 6.02
C VAL A 40 12.21 11.39 4.64
N ALA A 41 13.50 11.04 4.60
CA ALA A 41 14.23 10.85 3.35
C ALA A 41 13.69 9.65 2.57
N GLU A 42 13.40 8.55 3.27
CA GLU A 42 12.75 7.37 2.69
C GLU A 42 11.35 7.69 2.16
N ALA A 43 10.54 8.38 2.97
CA ALA A 43 9.19 8.78 2.60
C ALA A 43 9.18 9.65 1.34
N GLN A 44 10.09 10.62 1.25
CA GLN A 44 10.23 11.48 0.07
C GLN A 44 10.58 10.66 -1.19
N SER A 45 11.52 9.70 -1.08
CA SER A 45 11.87 8.86 -2.23
C SER A 45 10.70 7.98 -2.71
N ILE A 46 9.90 7.47 -1.76
CA ILE A 46 8.72 6.67 -2.06
C ILE A 46 7.60 7.54 -2.66
N ALA A 47 7.36 8.73 -2.12
CA ALA A 47 6.37 9.68 -2.64
C ALA A 47 6.62 10.02 -4.12
N ILE A 48 7.87 10.34 -4.48
CA ILE A 48 8.28 10.61 -5.87
C ILE A 48 7.93 9.42 -6.79
N ALA A 49 8.15 8.19 -6.34
CA ALA A 49 7.83 7.00 -7.11
C ALA A 49 6.33 6.74 -7.23
N LEU A 50 5.58 6.95 -6.14
CA LEU A 50 4.12 6.80 -6.11
C LEU A 50 3.43 7.80 -7.04
N GLU A 51 3.91 9.04 -7.06
CA GLU A 51 3.40 10.11 -7.92
C GLU A 51 3.92 10.02 -9.36
N LYS A 52 4.76 9.02 -9.67
CA LYS A 52 5.38 8.81 -10.98
C LYS A 52 6.10 10.07 -11.50
N ILE A 53 6.67 10.87 -10.60
CA ILE A 53 7.41 12.09 -10.96
C ILE A 53 8.77 11.73 -11.55
N SER A 54 9.06 12.27 -12.74
CA SER A 54 10.36 12.11 -13.40
C SER A 54 11.21 13.37 -13.26
N TYR A 55 12.46 13.19 -12.82
CA TYR A 55 13.45 14.26 -12.73
C TYR A 55 14.43 14.23 -13.93
N PRO A 56 15.05 15.36 -14.31
CA PRO A 56 16.00 15.42 -15.43
C PRO A 56 17.33 14.69 -15.15
N ARG A 57 17.63 14.40 -13.87
CA ARG A 57 18.81 13.64 -13.44
C ARG A 57 18.33 12.48 -12.56
N PRO A 58 18.92 11.28 -12.70
CA PRO A 58 18.52 10.12 -11.90
C PRO A 58 18.80 10.36 -10.42
N LEU A 59 17.83 10.03 -9.57
CA LEU A 59 18.00 9.98 -8.12
C LEU A 59 18.66 8.64 -7.72
N THR A 60 18.91 8.45 -6.43
CA THR A 60 19.65 7.28 -5.91
C THR A 60 19.04 5.95 -6.33
N HIS A 61 17.73 5.76 -6.16
CA HIS A 61 17.05 4.52 -6.53
C HIS A 61 16.94 4.35 -8.06
N ASP A 62 16.87 5.45 -8.83
CA ASP A 62 16.90 5.41 -10.30
C ASP A 62 18.28 4.95 -10.80
N LEU A 63 19.35 5.53 -10.25
CA LEU A 63 20.73 5.14 -10.52
C LEU A 63 20.97 3.67 -10.19
N PHE A 64 20.46 3.20 -9.05
CA PHE A 64 20.58 1.80 -8.65
C PHE A 64 19.90 0.85 -9.63
N ILE A 65 18.69 1.19 -10.09
CA ILE A 65 17.97 0.41 -11.11
C ILE A 65 18.72 0.42 -12.44
N GLN A 66 19.26 1.57 -12.86
CA GLN A 66 20.09 1.67 -14.07
C GLN A 66 21.33 0.79 -13.95
N LEU A 67 22.06 0.86 -12.84
CA LEU A 67 23.23 0.03 -12.58
C LEU A 67 22.92 -1.46 -12.71
N ILE A 68 21.82 -1.91 -12.08
CA ILE A 68 21.36 -3.31 -12.14
C ILE A 68 21.05 -3.74 -13.58
N LYS A 69 20.38 -2.87 -14.35
CA LYS A 69 20.05 -3.14 -15.75
C LYS A 69 21.29 -3.24 -16.64
N GLU A 70 22.27 -2.35 -16.46
CA GLU A 70 23.52 -2.33 -17.26
C GLU A 70 24.41 -3.56 -17.02
N ILE A 71 24.20 -4.30 -15.93
CA ILE A 71 24.93 -5.55 -15.62
C ILE A 71 24.07 -6.80 -15.80
N ASP A 72 22.99 -6.69 -16.60
CA ASP A 72 22.10 -7.79 -16.98
C ASP A 72 21.47 -8.54 -15.78
N ILE A 73 21.20 -7.83 -14.68
CA ILE A 73 20.47 -8.36 -13.53
C ILE A 73 19.01 -7.93 -13.63
N ARG A 74 18.08 -8.87 -13.42
CA ARG A 74 16.65 -8.57 -13.36
C ARG A 74 16.19 -8.46 -11.91
N ILE A 75 15.49 -7.37 -11.56
CA ILE A 75 14.74 -7.29 -10.30
C ILE A 75 13.45 -8.09 -10.48
N VAL A 76 13.17 -9.01 -9.57
CA VAL A 76 12.05 -9.95 -9.68
C VAL A 76 10.89 -9.52 -8.79
N GLU A 77 11.18 -9.28 -7.51
CA GLU A 77 10.17 -8.96 -6.49
C GLU A 77 10.87 -8.38 -5.25
N VAL A 78 10.06 -7.80 -4.38
CA VAL A 78 10.44 -7.50 -2.99
C VAL A 78 9.75 -8.47 -2.06
N LEU A 79 10.44 -8.91 -1.01
CA LEU A 79 9.87 -9.80 0.00
C LEU A 79 10.19 -9.29 1.41
N ILE A 80 9.19 -8.78 2.11
CA ILE A 80 9.24 -8.54 3.56
C ILE A 80 9.15 -9.90 4.25
N TYR A 81 10.25 -10.35 4.83
CA TYR A 81 10.42 -11.75 5.22
C TYR A 81 10.53 -11.98 6.72
N LYS A 82 10.78 -10.93 7.50
CA LYS A 82 10.92 -11.02 8.95
C LYS A 82 10.43 -9.74 9.60
N TYR A 83 9.76 -9.91 10.74
CA TYR A 83 9.47 -8.87 11.71
C TYR A 83 10.02 -9.35 13.06
N ASP A 84 10.73 -8.47 13.77
CA ASP A 84 11.38 -8.80 15.03
C ASP A 84 11.62 -7.51 15.83
N GLU A 85 11.09 -7.46 17.05
CA GLU A 85 11.22 -6.32 17.96
C GLU A 85 10.87 -4.95 17.32
N GLY A 86 9.81 -4.89 16.51
CA GLY A 86 9.40 -3.66 15.83
C GLY A 86 10.15 -3.35 14.53
N ILE A 87 11.09 -4.21 14.12
CA ILE A 87 11.93 -4.00 12.94
C ILE A 87 11.53 -4.97 11.83
N PHE A 88 11.25 -4.41 10.66
CA PHE A 88 10.98 -5.17 9.45
C PHE A 88 12.25 -5.38 8.62
N TYR A 89 12.38 -6.57 8.03
CA TYR A 89 13.47 -6.93 7.13
C TYR A 89 12.91 -7.33 5.77
N ALA A 90 13.60 -6.92 4.71
CA ALA A 90 13.19 -7.22 3.35
C ALA A 90 14.34 -7.79 2.53
N TYR A 91 13.98 -8.64 1.56
CA TYR A 91 14.86 -9.02 0.47
C TYR A 91 14.45 -8.28 -0.79
N LEU A 92 15.42 -7.69 -1.47
CA LEU A 92 15.34 -7.44 -2.90
C LEU A 92 15.70 -8.75 -3.61
N VAL A 93 14.72 -9.38 -4.26
CA VAL A 93 14.92 -10.62 -4.99
C VAL A 93 15.30 -10.26 -6.43
N ILE A 94 16.46 -10.77 -6.85
CA ILE A 94 16.99 -10.55 -8.19
C ILE A 94 17.21 -11.90 -8.89
N GLU A 95 17.23 -11.87 -10.22
CA GLU A 95 17.66 -12.96 -11.06
C GLU A 95 18.97 -12.59 -11.73
N TYR A 96 19.97 -13.45 -11.55
CA TYR A 96 21.29 -13.35 -12.18
C TYR A 96 21.70 -14.71 -12.72
N ASN A 97 21.99 -14.79 -14.02
CA ASN A 97 22.32 -16.05 -14.71
C ASN A 97 21.28 -17.16 -14.49
N GLY A 98 19.99 -16.81 -14.52
CA GLY A 98 18.87 -17.73 -14.30
C GLY A 98 18.73 -18.25 -12.85
N GLN A 99 19.47 -17.66 -11.91
CA GLN A 99 19.37 -18.00 -10.48
C GLN A 99 18.77 -16.85 -9.70
N LEU A 100 17.79 -17.17 -8.86
CA LEU A 100 17.28 -16.22 -7.88
C LEU A 100 18.30 -16.02 -6.75
N LYS A 101 18.61 -14.75 -6.48
CA LYS A 101 19.42 -14.30 -5.34
C LYS A 101 18.59 -13.34 -4.49
N ARG A 102 18.91 -13.28 -3.21
CA ARG A 102 18.26 -12.40 -2.23
C ARG A 102 19.30 -11.46 -1.66
N ILE A 103 19.01 -10.17 -1.73
CA ILE A 103 19.85 -9.11 -1.16
C ILE A 103 19.09 -8.55 0.04
N ASP A 104 19.68 -8.66 1.24
CA ASP A 104 19.10 -8.09 2.46
C ASP A 104 19.13 -6.56 2.39
N ALA A 105 18.00 -5.95 2.69
CA ALA A 105 17.81 -4.50 2.62
C ALA A 105 16.67 -4.04 3.53
N ARG A 106 16.64 -2.72 3.78
CA ARG A 106 15.52 -2.10 4.49
C ARG A 106 14.26 -2.15 3.62
N PRO A 107 13.07 -2.40 4.19
CA PRO A 107 11.81 -2.40 3.45
C PRO A 107 11.57 -1.11 2.68
N SER A 108 11.91 0.05 3.24
CA SER A 108 11.75 1.35 2.58
C SER A 108 12.51 1.45 1.24
N ASP A 109 13.77 1.00 1.22
CA ASP A 109 14.60 0.99 0.01
C ASP A 109 14.04 0.01 -1.02
N CYS A 110 13.66 -1.19 -0.58
CA CYS A 110 13.03 -2.19 -1.42
C CYS A 110 11.74 -1.66 -2.06
N ILE A 111 10.84 -1.05 -1.28
CA ILE A 111 9.57 -0.50 -1.77
C ILE A 111 9.81 0.63 -2.77
N ALA A 112 10.75 1.54 -2.48
CA ALA A 112 11.13 2.62 -3.40
C ALA A 112 11.64 2.08 -4.75
N ILE A 113 12.38 0.97 -4.74
CA ILE A 113 12.84 0.27 -5.94
C ILE A 113 11.68 -0.44 -6.64
N ALA A 114 10.82 -1.13 -5.88
CA ALA A 114 9.70 -1.90 -6.43
C ALA A 114 8.74 -1.03 -7.24
N LEU A 115 8.40 0.15 -6.70
CA LEU A 115 7.55 1.12 -7.38
C LEU A 115 8.17 1.64 -8.68
N ARG A 116 9.48 1.92 -8.70
CA ARG A 116 10.19 2.40 -9.90
C ARG A 116 10.44 1.32 -10.94
N ALA A 117 10.73 0.09 -10.51
CA ALA A 117 10.97 -1.05 -11.36
C ALA A 117 9.68 -1.76 -11.79
N ASN A 118 8.53 -1.37 -11.22
CA ASN A 118 7.23 -1.98 -11.41
C ASN A 118 7.25 -3.50 -11.17
N VAL A 119 7.80 -3.90 -10.01
CA VAL A 119 7.87 -5.29 -9.57
C VAL A 119 7.00 -5.50 -8.32
N PRO A 120 6.45 -6.71 -8.12
CA PRO A 120 5.54 -6.96 -7.00
C PRO A 120 6.24 -6.89 -5.65
N ILE A 121 5.49 -6.45 -4.64
CA ILE A 121 5.88 -6.42 -3.24
C ILE A 121 5.13 -7.55 -2.53
N PHE A 122 5.86 -8.41 -1.83
CA PHE A 122 5.30 -9.51 -1.05
C PHE A 122 5.67 -9.39 0.41
N VAL A 123 4.84 -10.00 1.26
CA VAL A 123 5.12 -10.28 2.66
C VAL A 123 4.82 -11.74 2.96
N TYR A 124 5.53 -12.34 3.92
CA TYR A 124 5.10 -13.64 4.44
C TYR A 124 3.84 -13.52 5.30
N GLU A 125 2.90 -14.44 5.11
CA GLU A 125 1.59 -14.42 5.76
C GLU A 125 1.65 -14.29 7.29
N HIS A 126 2.60 -14.98 7.95
CA HIS A 126 2.74 -14.90 9.41
C HIS A 126 3.02 -13.48 9.93
N ILE A 127 3.64 -12.61 9.14
CA ILE A 127 3.89 -11.22 9.54
C ILE A 127 2.58 -10.43 9.52
N LEU A 128 1.70 -10.68 8.56
CA LEU A 128 0.36 -10.10 8.55
C LEU A 128 -0.50 -10.63 9.70
N ASP A 129 -0.31 -11.90 10.08
CA ASP A 129 -1.02 -12.47 11.23
C ASP A 129 -0.51 -11.89 12.57
N GLU A 130 0.77 -11.54 12.64
CA GLU A 130 1.40 -10.99 13.85
C GLU A 130 1.13 -9.51 14.05
N VAL A 131 1.27 -8.69 12.99
CA VAL A 131 1.23 -7.22 13.09
C VAL A 131 0.37 -6.55 12.03
N GLY A 132 -0.32 -7.32 11.19
CA GLY A 132 -1.28 -6.78 10.24
C GLY A 132 -2.57 -6.35 10.93
N ASN A 133 -3.13 -5.22 10.51
CA ASN A 133 -4.41 -4.74 10.98
C ASN A 133 -5.51 -5.15 10.01
N ILE A 134 -6.67 -5.57 10.51
CA ILE A 134 -7.84 -5.80 9.67
C ILE A 134 -8.57 -4.46 9.48
N PHE A 135 -9.06 -4.18 8.28
CA PHE A 135 -10.06 -3.14 8.07
C PHE A 135 -11.33 -3.50 8.85
N GLU A 136 -11.47 -2.99 10.07
CA GLU A 136 -12.75 -2.99 10.78
C GLU A 136 -13.56 -1.78 10.34
N ASN A 137 -14.73 -2.03 9.76
CA ASN A 137 -15.75 -1.02 9.51
C ASN A 137 -16.33 -0.55 10.85
N LYS A 138 -15.63 0.32 11.57
CA LYS A 138 -16.10 0.92 12.82
C LYS A 138 -16.58 2.34 12.57
N TYR A 139 -17.72 2.44 11.89
CA TYR A 139 -18.71 3.48 12.15
C TYR A 139 -19.85 2.88 13.01
N GLU A 140 -19.51 2.20 14.10
CA GLU A 140 -20.44 2.11 15.23
C GLU A 140 -19.87 2.97 16.35
N ILE A 141 -20.50 4.13 16.54
CA ILE A 141 -20.27 5.00 17.69
C ILE A 141 -20.62 4.19 18.95
N GLN A 142 -19.61 3.79 19.73
CA GLN A 142 -19.79 3.58 21.15
C GLN A 142 -18.94 4.61 21.90
N LYS A 143 -19.59 5.72 22.27
CA LYS A 143 -19.15 6.53 23.41
C LYS A 143 -19.16 5.62 24.64
N ASN A 144 -18.00 5.12 25.04
CA ASN A 144 -17.76 4.75 26.42
C ASN A 144 -16.60 5.60 26.93
N GLU A 145 -16.91 6.44 27.92
CA GLU A 145 -15.92 7.14 28.72
C GLU A 145 -15.02 6.12 29.44
N TYR A 146 -13.75 6.49 29.62
CA TYR A 146 -12.67 5.79 30.34
C TYR A 146 -11.89 4.71 29.56
N ASP A 147 -10.94 5.14 28.72
CA ASP A 147 -9.51 5.01 29.04
C ASP A 147 -8.67 5.94 28.13
N SER A 148 -7.70 6.62 28.72
CA SER A 148 -6.79 7.58 28.08
C SER A 148 -5.57 6.87 27.50
N ASP A 149 -5.11 7.35 26.33
CA ASP A 149 -3.79 7.11 25.71
C ASP A 149 -3.65 6.05 24.60
N ILE A 150 -4.72 5.77 23.85
CA ILE A 150 -4.61 5.26 22.48
C ILE A 150 -5.47 6.16 21.60
N GLU A 151 -4.86 7.12 20.90
CA GLU A 151 -5.54 7.82 19.81
C GLU A 151 -5.90 6.79 18.74
N GLU A 152 -7.18 6.44 18.67
CA GLU A 152 -7.81 5.69 17.59
C GLU A 152 -7.50 6.41 16.27
N ASN A 153 -6.44 5.98 15.59
CA ASN A 153 -6.19 6.33 14.19
C ASN A 153 -7.24 5.64 13.33
N THR A 154 -8.41 6.26 13.22
CA THR A 154 -9.41 5.89 12.23
C THR A 154 -8.80 6.13 10.85
N TYR A 155 -8.43 5.04 10.18
CA TYR A 155 -8.00 5.02 8.80
C TYR A 155 -9.13 5.55 7.92
N ASP A 156 -9.04 6.83 7.53
CA ASP A 156 -9.98 7.44 6.61
C ASP A 156 -9.61 7.05 5.18
N VAL A 157 -10.02 5.85 4.77
CA VAL A 157 -9.70 5.24 3.47
C VAL A 157 -10.08 6.18 2.31
N ILE A 158 -11.07 7.06 2.53
CA ILE A 158 -11.64 8.00 1.58
C ILE A 158 -10.62 9.04 1.08
N GLN A 159 -9.55 9.33 1.83
CA GLN A 159 -8.51 10.28 1.39
C GLN A 159 -7.51 9.67 0.40
N ASP A 160 -7.29 8.35 0.44
CA ASP A 160 -6.28 7.64 -0.38
C ASP A 160 -6.83 7.11 -1.71
N PHE A 161 -8.15 7.22 -1.94
CA PHE A 161 -8.79 7.01 -3.24
C PHE A 161 -8.48 8.17 -4.19
N SER A 162 -7.21 8.34 -4.57
CA SER A 162 -6.88 9.17 -5.73
C SER A 162 -7.51 8.52 -6.96
N LEU A 163 -8.54 9.17 -7.48
CA LEU A 163 -9.35 8.77 -8.64
C LEU A 163 -8.46 8.40 -9.85
N GLU A 164 -7.28 9.01 -9.98
CA GLU A 164 -6.33 8.72 -11.05
C GLU A 164 -5.71 7.32 -10.98
N LYS A 165 -5.60 6.71 -9.79
CA LYS A 165 -5.02 5.35 -9.62
C LYS A 165 -5.91 4.24 -10.17
N PHE A 166 -7.22 4.47 -10.35
CA PHE A 166 -8.18 3.42 -10.71
C PHE A 166 -8.26 3.07 -12.18
N LYS A 167 -7.71 3.90 -13.07
CA LYS A 167 -7.79 3.65 -14.53
C LYS A 167 -7.02 2.41 -14.97
N ASP A 168 -5.99 2.03 -14.23
CA ASP A 168 -5.05 0.95 -14.59
C ASP A 168 -5.08 -0.24 -13.61
N LEU A 169 -6.00 -0.26 -12.63
CA LEU A 169 -6.07 -1.30 -11.60
C LEU A 169 -6.85 -2.54 -12.09
N ASP A 170 -6.45 -3.71 -11.59
CA ASP A 170 -7.10 -4.99 -11.83
C ASP A 170 -8.60 -4.91 -11.40
N PRO A 171 -9.58 -5.19 -12.29
CA PRO A 171 -11.00 -5.15 -11.93
C PRO A 171 -11.36 -6.05 -10.74
N GLN A 172 -10.62 -7.15 -10.54
CA GLN A 172 -10.83 -8.06 -9.43
C GLN A 172 -10.32 -7.48 -8.11
N PHE A 173 -9.23 -6.69 -8.16
CA PHE A 173 -8.74 -5.89 -7.04
C PHE A 173 -9.77 -4.83 -6.64
N ILE A 174 -10.27 -4.06 -7.62
CA ILE A 174 -11.28 -3.02 -7.40
C ILE A 174 -12.52 -3.62 -6.73
N LYS A 175 -13.03 -4.73 -7.26
CA LYS A 175 -14.22 -5.39 -6.71
C LYS A 175 -14.04 -5.82 -5.25
N LYS A 176 -12.93 -6.51 -4.93
CA LYS A 176 -12.62 -6.89 -3.54
C LYS A 176 -12.49 -5.67 -2.62
N ARG A 177 -11.93 -4.56 -3.13
CA ARG A 177 -11.81 -3.32 -2.36
C ARG A 177 -13.17 -2.69 -2.08
N LEU A 178 -14.08 -2.69 -3.05
CA LEU A 178 -15.46 -2.22 -2.85
C LEU A 178 -16.20 -3.11 -1.84
N GLU A 179 -15.99 -4.43 -1.88
CA GLU A 179 -16.60 -5.41 -0.96
C GLU A 179 -16.29 -5.14 0.52
N ILE A 180 -15.21 -4.43 0.84
CA ILE A 180 -14.79 -4.17 2.23
C ILE A 180 -15.15 -2.77 2.75
N LEU A 181 -15.61 -1.85 1.90
CA LEU A 181 -16.04 -0.49 2.30
C LEU A 181 -17.43 -0.50 2.94
N SER A 182 -17.78 0.48 3.79
CA SER A 182 -19.18 0.65 4.25
C SER A 182 -20.10 1.17 3.14
N ILE A 183 -21.42 1.10 3.36
CA ILE A 183 -22.39 1.69 2.41
C ILE A 183 -22.19 3.21 2.34
N GLU A 184 -21.94 3.86 3.48
CA GLU A 184 -21.62 5.29 3.57
C GLU A 184 -20.34 5.64 2.79
N ASP A 185 -19.26 4.88 2.95
CA ASP A 185 -18.00 5.10 2.22
C ASP A 185 -18.20 4.89 0.71
N LEU A 186 -18.98 3.88 0.31
CA LEU A 186 -19.31 3.63 -1.09
C LEU A 186 -20.10 4.79 -1.68
N LYS A 187 -21.02 5.40 -0.92
CA LYS A 187 -21.76 6.60 -1.36
C LYS A 187 -20.83 7.80 -1.53
N ILE A 188 -19.96 8.06 -0.56
CA ILE A 188 -18.97 9.15 -0.66
C ILE A 188 -18.04 8.94 -1.86
N LEU A 189 -17.58 7.70 -2.07
CA LEU A 189 -16.72 7.35 -3.20
C LEU A 189 -17.45 7.47 -4.54
N LEU A 190 -18.73 7.10 -4.60
CA LEU A 190 -19.57 7.28 -5.78
C LEU A 190 -19.67 8.74 -6.18
N ASP A 191 -19.95 9.62 -5.21
CA ASP A 191 -20.05 11.07 -5.45
C ASP A 191 -18.74 11.63 -5.99
N LYS A 192 -17.60 11.28 -5.38
CA LYS A 192 -16.26 11.65 -5.88
C LYS A 192 -15.99 11.13 -7.30
N CYS A 193 -16.41 9.90 -7.62
CA CYS A 193 -16.22 9.34 -8.97
C CYS A 193 -17.05 10.06 -10.03
N VAL A 194 -18.27 10.49 -9.67
CA VAL A 194 -19.14 11.28 -10.56
C VAL A 194 -18.55 12.66 -10.79
N GLU A 195 -18.08 13.34 -9.74
CA GLU A 195 -17.38 14.63 -9.84
C GLU A 195 -16.11 14.54 -10.69
N GLY A 196 -15.36 13.43 -10.58
CA GLY A 196 -14.15 13.16 -11.36
C GLY A 196 -14.37 12.54 -12.74
N GLU A 197 -15.61 12.47 -13.24
CA GLU A 197 -15.99 11.87 -14.53
C GLU A 197 -15.53 10.41 -14.73
N LEU A 198 -15.36 9.64 -13.65
CA LEU A 198 -14.96 8.23 -13.68
C LEU A 198 -16.16 7.28 -13.75
N TYR A 199 -16.85 7.31 -14.89
CA TYR A 199 -18.11 6.60 -15.07
C TYR A 199 -18.02 5.07 -14.92
N GLU A 200 -16.91 4.46 -15.33
CA GLU A 200 -16.72 3.00 -15.22
C GLU A 200 -16.67 2.55 -13.75
N LEU A 201 -15.83 3.21 -12.94
CA LEU A 201 -15.72 2.95 -11.51
C LEU A 201 -17.02 3.30 -10.78
N ALA A 202 -17.67 4.41 -11.14
CA ALA A 202 -18.96 4.79 -10.60
C ALA A 202 -20.04 3.72 -10.86
N SER A 203 -20.00 3.05 -12.02
CA SER A 203 -20.90 1.93 -12.32
C SER A 203 -20.66 0.75 -11.38
N LEU A 204 -19.39 0.36 -11.16
CA LEU A 204 -19.02 -0.73 -10.26
C LEU A 204 -19.47 -0.46 -8.82
N ILE A 205 -19.25 0.77 -8.33
CA ILE A 205 -19.66 1.19 -6.99
C ILE A 205 -21.19 1.15 -6.87
N ARG A 206 -21.92 1.67 -7.87
CA ARG A 206 -23.38 1.64 -7.87
C ARG A 206 -23.94 0.22 -7.87
N ASP A 207 -23.34 -0.68 -8.63
CA ASP A 207 -23.75 -2.09 -8.66
C ASP A 207 -23.49 -2.78 -7.32
N GLU A 208 -22.37 -2.46 -6.66
CA GLU A 208 -22.06 -2.97 -5.32
C GLU A 208 -23.02 -2.44 -4.25
N ILE A 209 -23.37 -1.15 -4.27
CA ILE A 209 -24.38 -0.57 -3.38
C ILE A 209 -25.73 -1.27 -3.59
N LYS A 210 -26.20 -1.38 -4.84
CA LYS A 210 -27.47 -2.06 -5.17
C LYS A 210 -27.48 -3.51 -4.72
N ARG A 211 -26.38 -4.24 -4.91
CA ARG A 211 -26.23 -5.64 -4.48
C ARG A 211 -26.42 -5.80 -2.96
N ARG A 212 -26.00 -4.80 -2.17
CA ARG A 212 -26.15 -4.81 -0.70
C ARG A 212 -27.52 -4.36 -0.23
N GLU A 213 -28.13 -3.38 -0.88
CA GLU A 213 -29.46 -2.88 -0.53
C GLU A 213 -30.60 -3.84 -0.94
N GLN A 214 -30.33 -4.80 -1.84
CA GLN A 214 -31.29 -5.85 -2.26
C GLN A 214 -31.21 -7.15 -1.43
N LYS A 215 -30.32 -7.21 -0.43
CA LYS A 215 -30.22 -8.31 0.53
C LYS A 215 -30.88 -7.95 1.85
#